data_AF-A0A516SIT5-F1
#
_entry.id   AF-A0A516SIT5-F1
#
_cell.length_a   1.000
_cell.length_b   1.000
_cell.length_c   1.000
_cell.angle_alpha   90.00
_cell.angle_beta   90.00
_cell.angle_gamma   90.00
#
_symmetry.space_group_name_H-M   'P 1'
#
loop_
_entity.id
_entity.type
_entity.pdbx_description
1 polymer ?
#
loop_
_entity_poly.entity_id
_entity_poly.type
_entity_poly.pdbx_seq_one_letter_code
_entity_poly.pdbx_strand_id
1 'polypeptide(L)'
;MFNSSSRLAVVINLDYLSLPYDVCRLLWVVVEKAMVEAGFVLDGRVFVAHNDPAAAERARLVLKTLEPTFESLGLSQFEAVRDFYCFDLGTRVDLHMLDAAEVVELIEIAA
;
A
#
# COMPACT_ATOMS: atom_id res chain seq x y z
N MET A 1 -17.92 2.30 -21.43
CA MET A 1 -16.47 2.56 -21.50
C MET A 1 -16.13 3.48 -20.34
N PHE A 2 -15.56 2.95 -19.25
CA PHE A 2 -15.10 3.78 -18.14
C PHE A 2 -13.78 4.43 -18.56
N ASN A 3 -13.85 5.72 -18.87
CA ASN A 3 -12.68 6.56 -19.10
C ASN A 3 -12.19 7.05 -17.73
N SER A 4 -11.61 6.14 -16.94
CA SER A 4 -10.99 6.49 -15.68
C SER A 4 -9.50 6.38 -15.89
N SER A 5 -8.79 7.49 -15.76
CA SER A 5 -7.36 7.43 -15.47
C SER A 5 -7.18 6.66 -14.16
N SER A 6 -7.01 5.34 -14.24
CA SER A 6 -6.98 4.46 -13.07
C SER A 6 -5.79 4.83 -12.21
N ARG A 7 -6.08 5.47 -11.07
CA ARG A 7 -5.06 5.81 -10.08
C ARG A 7 -5.13 4.73 -9.02
N LEU A 8 -4.19 3.79 -9.04
CA LEU A 8 -4.12 2.76 -8.03
C LEU A 8 -3.43 3.32 -6.79
N ALA A 9 -4.04 3.18 -5.63
CA ALA A 9 -3.40 3.39 -4.34
C ALA A 9 -3.09 2.03 -3.70
N VAL A 10 -1.86 1.84 -3.23
CA VAL A 10 -1.38 0.65 -2.56
C VAL A 10 -1.07 1.01 -1.11
N VAL A 11 -1.59 0.21 -0.19
CA VAL A 11 -1.36 0.33 1.26
C VAL A 11 -0.47 -0.82 1.70
N ILE A 12 0.63 -0.48 2.39
CA ILE A 12 1.51 -1.45 3.05
C ILE A 12 1.70 -0.98 4.48
N ASN A 13 1.19 -1.74 5.46
CA ASN A 13 1.43 -1.49 6.87
C ASN A 13 2.31 -2.60 7.43
N LEU A 14 3.41 -2.22 8.08
CA LEU A 14 4.24 -3.16 8.83
C LEU A 14 3.56 -3.53 10.16
N ASP A 15 3.91 -4.68 10.73
CA ASP A 15 3.40 -5.08 12.04
C ASP A 15 4.10 -4.38 13.21
N TYR A 16 3.79 -3.09 13.37
CA TYR A 16 4.27 -2.27 14.49
C TYR A 16 3.76 -2.73 15.86
N LEU A 17 2.82 -3.68 15.93
CA LEU A 17 2.31 -4.20 17.21
C LEU A 17 3.19 -5.32 17.75
N SER A 18 3.70 -6.15 16.84
CA SER A 18 4.51 -7.33 17.19
C SER A 18 6.01 -7.07 17.08
N LEU A 19 6.43 -6.08 16.29
CA LEU A 19 7.83 -5.83 15.99
C LEU A 19 8.38 -4.58 16.70
N PRO A 20 9.69 -4.59 17.05
CA PRO A 20 10.35 -3.40 17.57
C PRO A 20 10.31 -2.23 16.57
N TYR A 21 10.13 -1.02 17.10
CA TYR A 21 10.06 0.20 16.28
C TYR A 21 11.23 0.36 15.31
N ASP A 22 12.46 0.11 15.77
CA ASP A 22 13.66 0.26 14.93
C ASP A 22 13.70 -0.73 13.77
N VAL A 23 13.18 -1.95 13.97
CA VAL A 23 13.05 -2.95 12.91
C VAL A 23 12.02 -2.48 11.88
N CYS A 24 10.85 -2.03 12.32
CA CYS A 24 9.85 -1.50 11.38
C CYS A 24 10.35 -0.26 10.64
N ARG A 25 11.07 0.63 11.30
CA ARG A 25 11.66 1.81 10.67
C ARG A 25 12.65 1.42 9.57
N LEU A 26 13.51 0.44 9.83
CA LEU A 26 14.46 -0.06 8.84
C LEU A 26 13.72 -0.68 7.64
N LEU A 27 12.77 -1.57 7.90
CA LEU A 27 11.97 -2.22 6.86
C LEU A 27 11.16 -1.22 6.04
N TRP A 28 10.61 -0.18 6.66
CA TRP A 28 9.87 0.87 5.97
C TRP A 28 10.74 1.58 4.94
N VAL A 29 11.97 1.96 5.31
CA VAL A 29 12.91 2.61 4.38
C VAL A 29 13.21 1.71 3.18
N VAL A 30 13.35 0.40 3.40
CA VAL A 30 13.59 -0.57 2.32
C VAL A 30 12.37 -0.69 1.40
N VAL A 31 11.18 -0.86 1.97
CA VAL A 31 9.92 -0.96 1.21
C VAL A 31 9.66 0.31 0.43
N GLU A 32 9.79 1.47 1.06
CA GLU A 32 9.59 2.78 0.43
C GLU A 32 10.51 2.95 -0.78
N LYS A 33 11.81 2.68 -0.60
CA LYS A 33 12.78 2.76 -1.68
C LYS A 33 12.41 1.83 -2.83
N ALA A 34 12.10 0.57 -2.55
CA ALA A 34 11.78 -0.41 -3.59
C ALA A 34 10.49 -0.08 -4.35
N MET A 35 9.47 0.43 -3.65
CA MET A 35 8.23 0.90 -4.27
C MET A 35 8.49 2.12 -5.18
N VAL A 36 9.28 3.08 -4.71
CA VAL A 36 9.65 4.26 -5.52
C VAL A 36 10.46 3.84 -6.76
N GLU A 37 11.43 2.94 -6.62
CA GLU A 37 12.21 2.39 -7.73
C GLU A 37 11.33 1.61 -8.73
N ALA A 38 10.24 1.00 -8.27
CA ALA A 38 9.24 0.34 -9.12
C ALA A 38 8.25 1.30 -9.81
N GLY A 39 8.45 2.62 -9.65
CA GLY A 39 7.69 3.67 -10.32
C GLY A 39 6.46 4.16 -9.57
N PHE A 40 6.32 3.84 -8.28
CA PHE A 40 5.27 4.42 -7.44
C PHE A 40 5.69 5.76 -6.86
N VAL A 41 4.71 6.62 -6.57
CA VAL A 41 4.92 7.86 -5.81
C VAL A 41 4.33 7.67 -4.41
N LEU A 42 5.09 8.00 -3.37
CA LEU A 42 4.57 8.01 -2.01
C LEU A 42 3.74 9.29 -1.77
N ASP A 43 2.44 9.14 -1.53
CA ASP A 43 1.51 10.20 -1.11
C ASP A 43 1.07 9.93 0.34
N GLY A 44 1.69 10.63 1.29
CA GLY A 44 1.46 10.39 2.72
C GLY A 44 1.88 8.99 3.14
N ARG A 45 0.92 8.08 3.29
CA ARG A 45 1.14 6.67 3.69
C ARG A 45 0.75 5.65 2.60
N VAL A 46 0.42 6.12 1.40
CA VAL A 46 -0.01 5.26 0.30
C VAL A 46 0.91 5.41 -0.91
N PHE A 47 1.17 4.31 -1.60
CA PHE A 47 1.92 4.33 -2.85
C PHE A 47 0.96 4.43 -4.03
N VAL A 48 1.14 5.44 -4.87
CA VAL A 48 0.24 5.76 -5.97
C VAL A 48 0.90 5.46 -7.30
N ALA A 49 0.14 4.85 -8.22
CA ALA A 49 0.49 4.69 -9.62
C ALA A 49 -0.63 5.26 -10.50
N HIS A 50 -0.27 5.99 -11.56
CA HIS A 50 -1.22 6.64 -12.46
C HIS A 50 -1.28 5.92 -13.80
N ASN A 51 -2.49 5.63 -14.29
CA ASN A 51 -2.74 5.07 -15.63
C ASN A 51 -2.00 3.76 -15.91
N ASP A 52 -1.82 2.94 -14.88
CA ASP A 52 -0.98 1.77 -14.98
C ASP A 52 -1.74 0.49 -14.61
N PRO A 53 -2.18 -0.29 -15.60
CA PRO A 53 -2.95 -1.51 -15.35
C PRO A 53 -2.12 -2.62 -14.70
N ALA A 54 -0.78 -2.54 -14.74
CA ALA A 54 0.11 -3.54 -14.14
C ALA A 54 0.57 -3.14 -12.73
N ALA A 55 0.13 -2.00 -12.19
CA ALA A 55 0.58 -1.50 -10.90
C ALA A 55 0.34 -2.49 -9.75
N ALA A 56 -0.84 -3.12 -9.68
CA ALA A 56 -1.12 -4.07 -8.60
C ALA A 56 -0.15 -5.26 -8.60
N GLU A 57 0.12 -5.83 -9.78
CA GLU A 57 1.07 -6.93 -9.92
C GLU A 57 2.50 -6.49 -9.62
N ARG A 58 2.91 -5.29 -10.05
CA ARG A 58 4.24 -4.75 -9.70
C ARG A 58 4.40 -4.55 -8.20
N ALA A 59 3.42 -3.98 -7.50
CA ALA A 59 3.49 -3.82 -6.05
C ALA A 59 3.65 -5.18 -5.34
N ARG A 60 2.91 -6.19 -5.80
CA ARG A 60 3.03 -7.57 -5.29
C ARG A 60 4.41 -8.15 -5.54
N LEU A 61 4.97 -7.93 -6.73
CA LEU A 61 6.32 -8.36 -7.08
C LEU A 61 7.38 -7.65 -6.23
N VAL A 62 7.23 -6.36 -5.94
CA VAL A 62 8.14 -5.61 -5.06
C VAL A 62 8.27 -6.32 -3.71
N LEU A 63 7.16 -6.55 -3.00
CA LEU A 63 7.23 -7.21 -1.69
C LEU A 63 7.80 -8.63 -1.80
N LYS A 64 7.43 -9.39 -2.83
CA LYS A 64 8.00 -10.73 -3.07
C LYS A 64 9.52 -10.68 -3.28
N THR A 65 10.04 -9.68 -3.97
CA THR A 65 11.49 -9.52 -4.17
C THR A 65 12.23 -9.07 -2.91
N LEU A 66 11.51 -8.51 -1.93
CA LEU A 66 12.06 -8.12 -0.64
C LEU A 66 12.10 -9.27 0.38
N GLU A 67 11.51 -10.44 0.09
CA GLU A 67 11.54 -11.63 0.98
C GLU A 67 12.94 -11.91 1.55
N PRO A 68 14.02 -11.96 0.75
CA PRO A 68 15.35 -12.24 1.29
C PRO A 68 15.85 -11.18 2.29
N THR A 69 15.37 -9.94 2.17
CA THR A 69 15.69 -8.88 3.12
C THR A 69 14.96 -9.10 4.45
N PHE A 70 13.69 -9.48 4.41
CA PHE A 70 12.96 -9.87 5.62
C PHE A 70 13.63 -11.08 6.27
N GLU A 71 13.98 -12.11 5.49
CA GLU A 71 14.62 -13.33 5.98
C GLU A 71 15.97 -13.04 6.64
N SER A 72 16.75 -12.09 6.12
CA SER A 72 18.02 -11.67 6.72
C SER A 72 17.88 -11.05 8.11
N LEU A 73 16.68 -10.57 8.44
CA LEU A 73 16.31 -10.04 9.76
C LEU A 73 15.59 -11.10 10.63
N GLY A 74 15.49 -12.35 10.15
CA GLY A 74 14.82 -13.44 10.85
C GLY A 74 13.28 -13.37 10.79
N LEU A 75 12.73 -12.71 9.77
CA LEU A 75 11.29 -12.54 9.56
C LEU A 75 10.90 -13.06 8.18
N SER A 76 9.66 -13.52 8.02
CA SER A 76 9.01 -13.62 6.71
C SER A 76 8.30 -12.31 6.34
N GLN A 77 8.00 -12.09 5.06
CA GLN A 77 7.14 -10.97 4.64
C GLN A 77 5.79 -10.99 5.38
N PHE A 78 5.21 -12.17 5.62
CA PHE A 78 3.92 -12.32 6.30
C PHE A 78 3.95 -11.93 7.78
N GLU A 79 5.09 -12.11 8.45
CA GLU A 79 5.27 -11.65 9.83
C GLU A 79 5.58 -10.15 9.88
N ALA A 80 6.26 -9.62 8.87
CA ALA A 80 6.66 -8.23 8.81
C ALA A 80 5.54 -7.27 8.36
N VAL A 81 4.64 -7.73 7.49
CA VAL A 81 3.61 -6.93 6.83
C VAL A 81 2.22 -7.33 7.34
N ARG A 82 1.57 -6.42 8.06
CA ARG A 82 0.24 -6.62 8.63
C ARG A 82 -0.87 -6.41 7.60
N ASP A 83 -0.81 -5.32 6.86
CA ASP A 83 -1.82 -4.98 5.86
C ASP A 83 -1.16 -4.77 4.50
N PHE A 84 -1.66 -5.44 3.47
CA PHE A 84 -1.22 -5.25 2.10
C PHE A 84 -2.40 -5.37 1.13
N TYR A 85 -2.85 -4.22 0.61
CA TYR A 85 -4.00 -4.16 -0.29
C TYR A 85 -3.92 -2.94 -1.21
N CYS A 86 -4.82 -2.86 -2.18
CA CYS A 86 -4.94 -1.71 -3.07
C CYS A 86 -6.40 -1.32 -3.28
N PHE A 87 -6.62 -0.08 -3.71
CA PHE A 87 -7.93 0.47 -4.03
C PHE A 87 -7.80 1.56 -5.11
N ASP A 88 -8.92 1.94 -5.72
CA ASP A 88 -8.96 3.10 -6.63
C ASP A 88 -8.81 4.39 -5.81
N LEU A 89 -7.75 5.15 -6.04
CA LEU A 89 -7.50 6.39 -5.32
C LEU A 89 -8.66 7.40 -5.46
N GLY A 90 -9.43 7.32 -6.55
CA GLY A 90 -10.63 8.15 -6.76
C GLY A 90 -11.76 7.86 -5.76
N THR A 91 -11.77 6.69 -5.11
CA THR A 91 -12.74 6.34 -4.08
C THR A 91 -12.26 6.69 -2.67
N ARG A 92 -11.07 7.29 -2.52
CA ARG A 92 -10.57 7.77 -1.23
C ARG A 92 -11.43 8.93 -0.74
N VAL A 93 -11.97 8.79 0.46
CA VAL A 93 -12.67 9.85 1.18
C VAL A 93 -11.84 10.26 2.38
N ASP A 94 -11.44 11.54 2.45
CA ASP A 94 -10.72 12.09 3.61
C ASP A 94 -11.70 12.61 4.64
N LEU A 95 -11.80 11.92 5.77
CA LEU A 95 -12.73 12.26 6.85
C LEU A 95 -12.39 13.57 7.56
N HIS A 96 -11.17 14.11 7.42
CA HIS A 96 -10.86 15.45 7.93
C HIS A 96 -11.45 16.56 7.08
N MET A 97 -11.81 16.26 5.83
CA MET A 97 -12.38 17.19 4.86
C MET A 97 -13.87 16.96 4.62
N LEU A 98 -14.45 15.94 5.25
CA LEU A 98 -15.84 15.59 5.09
C LEU A 98 -16.72 16.55 5.91
N ASP A 99 -17.64 17.24 5.26
CA ASP A 99 -18.69 17.99 5.95
C ASP A 99 -19.71 17.03 6.56
N ALA A 100 -20.35 17.43 7.66
CA ALA A 100 -21.22 16.57 8.48
C ALA A 100 -22.46 15.98 7.76
N ALA A 101 -22.71 16.33 6.50
CA ALA A 101 -23.87 15.90 5.71
C ALA A 101 -23.53 15.00 4.51
N GLU A 102 -22.27 14.66 4.26
CA GLU A 102 -21.93 13.77 3.15
C GLU A 102 -22.23 12.30 3.49
N VAL A 103 -23.13 11.70 2.71
CA VAL A 103 -23.47 10.28 2.78
C VAL A 103 -22.44 9.50 1.97
N VAL A 104 -21.70 8.61 2.63
CA VAL A 104 -20.77 7.69 1.96
C VAL A 104 -21.53 6.45 1.51
N GLU A 105 -21.63 6.22 0.21
CA GLU A 105 -22.18 4.98 -0.35
C GLU A 105 -21.17 3.83 -0.17
N LEU A 106 -21.57 2.81 0.58
CA LEU A 106 -20.78 1.60 0.76
C LEU A 106 -21.20 0.56 -0.29
N ILE A 107 -20.23 0.02 -1.02
CA ILE A 107 -20.44 -1.08 -1.96
C ILE A 107 -20.01 -2.37 -1.25
N GLU A 108 -20.91 -3.33 -1.12
CA GLU A 108 -20.56 -4.66 -0.60
C GLU A 108 -19.59 -5.36 -1.56
N ILE A 109 -18.48 -5.85 -1.01
CA ILE A 109 -17.51 -6.67 -1.76
C ILE A 109 -17.93 -8.13 -1.54
N ALA A 110 -18.41 -8.78 -2.60
CA ALA A 110 -18.69 -10.22 -2.56
C ALA A 110 -17.36 -10.99 -2.37
N ALA A 111 -17.32 -11.81 -1.32
CA ALA A 111 -16.18 -12.67 -0.98
C ALA A 111 -16.01 -13.84 -1.96
#